data_AF-A0A7C5R124-F1
#
_entry.id   AF-A0A7C5R124-F1
#
_cell.length_a   1.000
_cell.length_b   1.000
_cell.length_c   1.000
_cell.angle_alpha   90.00
_cell.angle_beta   90.00
_cell.angle_gamma   90.00
#
_symmetry.space_group_name_H-M   'P 1'
#
loop_
_entity.id
_entity.type
_entity.pdbx_description
1 polymer ?
#
loop_
_entity_poly.entity_id
_entity_poly.type
_entity_poly.pdbx_seq_one_letter_code
_entity_poly.pdbx_strand_id
1 'polypeptide(L)'
;MINRRDLLRTTMGAGALSMAGGAGILGALAQKSAHAVDVSGYKAIVCVFFFGGQDGHDTVLPYDQTSYDKYAALRTGILQDYANQQGGNSRARANLLPLNPVNAAQFGSRQFALPPS
;
A
#
# COMPACT_ATOMS: atom_id res chain seq x y z
N MET A 1 -17.88 25.09 -0.52
CA MET A 1 -16.68 24.25 -0.28
C MET A 1 -17.12 23.09 0.61
N ILE A 2 -17.05 21.84 0.15
CA ILE A 2 -17.47 20.67 0.94
C ILE A 2 -16.38 20.36 1.96
N ASN A 3 -16.75 20.26 3.24
CA ASN A 3 -15.82 19.94 4.31
C ASN A 3 -15.47 18.45 4.26
N ARG A 4 -14.20 18.10 4.49
CA ARG A 4 -13.69 16.71 4.39
C ARG A 4 -14.46 15.76 5.31
N ARG A 5 -14.90 16.27 6.46
CA ARG A 5 -15.67 15.53 7.46
C ARG A 5 -17.10 15.26 6.99
N ASP A 6 -17.69 16.19 6.23
CA ASP A 6 -19.05 16.06 5.70
C ASP A 6 -19.10 15.06 4.54
N LEU A 7 -18.07 15.05 3.70
CA LEU A 7 -17.91 14.04 2.65
C LEU A 7 -17.83 12.62 3.24
N LEU A 8 -17.04 12.42 4.30
CA LEU A 8 -16.89 11.13 4.97
C LEU A 8 -18.18 10.69 5.66
N ARG A 9 -18.90 11.61 6.34
CA ARG A 9 -20.21 11.32 6.92
C ARG A 9 -21.23 10.89 5.87
N THR A 10 -21.22 11.53 4.70
CA THR A 10 -22.17 11.24 3.63
C THR A 10 -21.87 9.91 2.94
N THR A 11 -20.60 9.58 2.76
CA THR A 11 -20.16 8.31 2.15
C THR A 11 -20.26 7.11 3.08
N MET A 12 -19.99 7.28 4.39
CA MET A 12 -20.14 6.20 5.38
C MET A 12 -21.59 6.01 5.85
N GLY A 13 -22.40 7.08 5.87
CA GLY A 13 -23.84 6.99 6.18
C GLY A 13 -24.66 6.27 5.09
N ALA A 14 -24.12 6.16 3.87
CA ALA A 14 -24.72 5.42 2.76
C ALA A 14 -24.34 3.93 2.74
N GLY A 15 -23.73 3.39 3.82
CA GLY A 15 -23.30 2.00 3.94
C GLY A 15 -24.41 0.95 3.80
N ALA A 16 -25.69 1.35 3.82
CA ALA A 16 -26.85 0.44 3.67
C ALA A 16 -27.61 0.56 2.32
N LEU A 17 -27.19 1.43 1.38
CA LEU A 17 -27.95 1.68 0.12
C LEU A 17 -27.11 1.65 -1.17
N SER A 18 -25.83 1.26 -1.15
CA SER A 18 -24.89 1.63 -2.23
C SER A 18 -24.56 0.55 -3.28
N MET A 19 -25.21 -0.62 -3.30
CA MET A 19 -24.97 -1.57 -4.42
C MET A 19 -25.70 -1.19 -5.72
N ALA A 20 -26.77 -0.39 -5.64
CA ALA A 20 -27.43 0.15 -6.84
C ALA A 20 -27.03 1.61 -7.15
N GLY A 21 -26.62 2.40 -6.14
CA GLY A 21 -26.18 3.80 -6.32
C GLY A 21 -24.66 4.00 -6.48
N GLY A 22 -23.84 2.98 -6.21
CA GLY A 22 -22.38 3.08 -6.25
C GLY A 22 -21.79 3.26 -7.65
N ALA A 23 -22.44 2.73 -8.68
CA ALA A 23 -21.99 2.90 -10.07
C ALA A 23 -22.01 4.36 -10.52
N GLY A 24 -23.00 5.14 -10.08
CA GLY A 24 -23.11 6.57 -10.41
C GLY A 24 -22.06 7.43 -9.69
N ILE A 25 -21.71 7.10 -8.45
CA ILE A 25 -20.66 7.81 -7.69
C ILE A 25 -19.27 7.49 -8.25
N LEU A 26 -19.01 6.24 -8.62
CA LEU A 26 -17.76 5.85 -9.29
C LEU A 26 -17.66 6.48 -10.68
N GLY A 27 -18.75 6.50 -11.46
CA GLY A 27 -18.81 7.22 -12.74
C GLY A 27 -18.58 8.73 -12.59
N ALA A 28 -19.14 9.35 -11.56
CA ALA A 28 -18.93 10.77 -11.25
C ALA A 28 -17.49 11.07 -10.78
N LEU A 29 -16.80 10.12 -10.15
CA LEU A 29 -15.38 10.24 -9.81
C LEU A 29 -14.50 10.08 -11.06
N ALA A 30 -14.86 9.16 -11.96
CA ALA A 30 -14.19 8.96 -13.24
C ALA A 30 -14.36 10.17 -14.19
N GLN A 31 -15.45 10.94 -14.05
CA GLN A 31 -15.76 12.13 -14.85
C GLN A 31 -15.25 13.46 -14.27
N LYS A 32 -14.49 13.45 -13.17
CA LYS A 32 -13.88 14.71 -12.70
C LYS A 32 -12.77 15.12 -13.64
N SER A 33 -13.04 16.17 -14.43
CA SER A 33 -12.01 16.87 -15.20
C SER A 33 -10.90 17.32 -14.26
N ALA A 34 -9.66 16.93 -14.56
CA ALA A 34 -8.50 17.41 -13.84
C ALA A 34 -8.46 18.94 -13.95
N HIS A 35 -8.54 19.64 -12.83
CA HIS A 35 -8.29 21.08 -12.78
C HIS A 35 -6.79 21.31 -13.03
N ALA A 36 -6.40 21.40 -14.30
CA ALA A 36 -5.06 21.79 -14.68
C ALA A 36 -4.89 23.28 -14.34
N VAL A 37 -4.11 23.55 -13.29
CA VAL A 37 -3.51 24.87 -13.10
C VAL A 37 -2.57 25.12 -14.27
N ASP A 38 -2.52 26.36 -14.78
CA ASP A 38 -1.56 26.74 -15.80
C ASP A 38 -0.14 26.60 -15.23
N VAL A 39 0.65 25.71 -15.82
CA VAL A 39 2.04 25.51 -15.43
C VAL A 39 2.85 25.26 -16.70
N SER A 40 3.83 26.13 -16.95
CA SER A 40 4.78 26.02 -18.05
C SER A 40 5.65 24.75 -17.93
N GLY A 41 6.10 24.22 -19.08
CA GLY A 41 6.97 23.04 -19.19
C GLY A 41 6.25 21.73 -19.53
N TYR A 42 7.02 20.70 -19.92
CA TYR A 42 6.48 19.38 -20.24
C TYR A 42 5.92 18.69 -19.00
N LYS A 43 4.67 18.21 -19.10
CA LYS A 43 3.97 17.50 -18.03
C LYS A 43 3.33 16.25 -18.59
N ALA A 44 3.77 15.11 -18.09
CA ALA A 44 3.11 13.83 -18.30
C ALA A 44 2.59 13.34 -16.94
N ILE A 45 1.37 12.81 -16.93
CA ILE A 45 0.81 12.08 -15.80
C ILE A 45 1.03 10.59 -16.10
N VAL A 46 1.74 9.90 -15.20
CA VAL A 46 1.92 8.44 -15.28
C VAL A 46 0.93 7.78 -14.32
N CYS A 47 -0.06 7.09 -14.87
CA CYS A 47 -0.99 6.29 -14.09
C CYS A 47 -0.43 4.87 -13.94
N VAL A 48 -0.06 4.50 -12.72
CA VAL A 48 0.38 3.13 -12.40
C VAL A 48 -0.80 2.36 -11.81
N PHE A 49 -1.18 1.25 -12.46
CA PHE A 49 -2.27 0.38 -11.99
C PHE A 49 -1.68 -0.90 -11.41
N PHE A 50 -1.88 -1.11 -10.11
CA PHE A 50 -1.27 -2.23 -9.38
C PHE A 50 -2.09 -3.53 -9.37
N PHE A 51 -3.11 -3.69 -10.25
CA PHE A 51 -3.93 -4.91 -10.47
C PHE A 51 -4.00 -5.90 -9.27
N GLY A 52 -4.35 -5.41 -8.08
CA GLY A 52 -4.15 -6.17 -6.82
C GLY A 52 -3.74 -5.29 -5.64
N GLY A 53 -3.25 -4.08 -5.91
CA GLY A 53 -2.92 -3.08 -4.89
C GLY A 53 -1.49 -3.21 -4.37
N GLN A 54 -1.13 -2.34 -3.43
CA GLN A 54 0.17 -2.38 -2.76
C GLN A 54 -0.01 -2.89 -1.33
N ASP A 55 0.61 -4.02 -1.02
CA ASP A 55 0.66 -4.53 0.35
C ASP A 55 1.80 -3.89 1.13
N GLY A 56 1.45 -3.07 2.13
CA GLY A 56 2.43 -2.42 2.99
C GLY A 56 3.30 -3.41 3.77
N HIS A 57 2.77 -4.59 4.13
CA HIS A 57 3.51 -5.62 4.85
C HIS A 57 4.45 -6.44 3.96
N ASP A 58 4.40 -6.24 2.63
CA ASP A 58 5.40 -6.78 1.70
C ASP A 58 6.42 -5.71 1.26
N THR A 59 6.11 -4.43 1.49
CA THR A 59 7.05 -3.33 1.21
C THR A 59 8.05 -3.16 2.35
N VAL A 60 7.57 -3.15 3.60
CA VAL A 60 8.39 -3.04 4.81
C VAL A 60 8.11 -4.24 5.69
N LEU A 61 9.12 -5.10 5.85
CA LEU A 61 8.99 -6.37 6.53
C LEU A 61 9.46 -6.26 7.98
N PRO A 62 8.85 -7.00 8.93
CA PRO A 62 9.43 -7.16 10.26
C PRO A 62 10.75 -7.91 10.17
N TYR A 63 11.76 -7.44 10.90
CA TYR A 63 13.11 -8.00 10.87
C TYR A 63 13.53 -8.60 12.21
N ASP A 64 12.91 -8.23 13.33
CA ASP A 64 13.17 -8.95 14.59
C ASP A 64 12.63 -10.38 14.47
N GLN A 65 13.35 -11.34 15.05
CA GLN A 65 13.11 -12.77 14.82
C GLN A 65 11.66 -13.18 15.13
N THR A 66 11.17 -12.82 16.33
CA THR A 66 9.83 -13.17 16.79
C THR A 66 8.73 -12.60 15.88
N SER A 67 8.88 -11.36 15.40
CA SER A 67 7.88 -10.76 14.50
C SER A 67 7.98 -11.31 13.09
N TYR A 68 9.19 -11.56 12.59
CA TYR A 68 9.40 -12.20 11.29
C TYR A 68 8.80 -13.61 11.26
N ASP A 69 8.99 -14.42 12.31
CA ASP A 69 8.46 -15.79 12.36
C ASP A 69 6.94 -15.81 12.30
N LYS A 70 6.28 -14.88 13.01
CA LYS A 70 4.82 -14.71 12.95
C LYS A 70 4.37 -14.27 11.56
N TYR A 71 5.06 -13.30 10.97
CA TYR A 71 4.80 -12.84 9.61
C TYR A 71 4.94 -14.00 8.61
N ALA A 72 6.02 -14.78 8.69
CA ALA A 72 6.29 -15.86 7.77
C ALA A 72 5.29 -17.01 7.89
N ALA A 73 4.89 -17.35 9.13
CA ALA A 73 3.86 -18.36 9.38
C ALA A 73 2.49 -17.98 8.79
N LEU A 74 2.12 -16.70 8.84
CA LEU A 74 0.85 -16.21 8.27
C LEU A 74 0.88 -16.08 6.74
N ARG A 75 2.08 -16.04 6.14
CA ARG A 75 2.28 -15.67 4.73
C ARG A 75 3.08 -16.70 3.94
N THR A 76 3.02 -17.95 4.36
CA THR A 76 3.78 -19.06 3.74
C THR A 76 3.61 -19.13 2.22
N GLY A 77 2.38 -18.98 1.71
CA GLY A 77 2.10 -19.03 0.27
C GLY A 77 2.89 -17.99 -0.53
N ILE A 78 2.74 -16.70 -0.21
CA ILE A 78 3.42 -15.63 -0.96
C ILE A 78 4.95 -15.69 -0.78
N LEU A 79 5.45 -16.12 0.39
CA LEU A 79 6.88 -16.30 0.61
C LEU A 79 7.45 -17.44 -0.23
N GLN A 80 6.69 -18.52 -0.43
CA GLN A 80 7.06 -19.60 -1.36
C GLN A 80 7.07 -19.09 -2.81
N ASP A 81 6.10 -18.28 -3.21
CA ASP A 81 6.08 -17.68 -4.55
C ASP A 81 7.34 -16.84 -4.81
N TYR A 82 7.72 -15.97 -3.87
CA TYR A 82 8.97 -15.20 -3.98
C TYR A 82 10.22 -16.09 -4.01
N ALA A 83 10.24 -17.19 -3.24
CA ALA A 83 11.37 -18.11 -3.22
C ALA A 83 11.50 -18.91 -4.52
N ASN A 84 10.39 -19.18 -5.21
CA ASN A 84 10.35 -19.96 -6.44
C ASN A 84 10.50 -19.11 -7.71
N GLN A 85 10.39 -17.78 -7.60
CA GLN A 85 10.52 -16.88 -8.74
C GLN A 85 11.97 -16.85 -9.26
N GLN A 86 12.19 -17.33 -10.48
CA GLN A 86 13.51 -17.36 -11.09
C GLN A 86 14.07 -15.96 -11.34
N GLY A 87 15.25 -15.67 -10.78
CA GLY A 87 15.83 -14.31 -10.77
C GLY A 87 15.10 -13.33 -9.84
N GLY A 88 14.15 -13.81 -9.05
CA GLY A 88 13.43 -13.02 -8.06
C GLY A 88 14.15 -12.93 -6.72
N ASN A 89 13.75 -11.93 -5.93
CA ASN A 89 14.28 -11.67 -4.60
C ASN A 89 13.44 -12.37 -3.54
N SER A 90 13.94 -13.50 -3.02
CA SER A 90 13.31 -14.18 -1.88
C SER A 90 13.20 -13.25 -0.68
N ARG A 91 12.06 -13.31 0.00
CA ARG A 91 11.77 -12.57 1.24
C ARG A 91 12.28 -13.27 2.49
N ALA A 92 13.15 -14.28 2.35
CA ALA A 92 13.84 -14.90 3.47
C ALA A 92 14.54 -13.85 4.33
N ARG A 93 14.38 -13.92 5.65
CA ARG A 93 14.92 -12.92 6.60
C ARG A 93 16.39 -12.57 6.35
N ALA A 94 17.22 -13.57 6.04
CA ALA A 94 18.65 -13.39 5.77
C ALA A 94 18.96 -12.56 4.52
N ASN A 95 18.02 -12.44 3.59
CA ASN A 95 18.16 -11.66 2.36
C ASN A 95 17.59 -10.24 2.50
N LEU A 96 16.92 -9.93 3.62
CA LEU A 96 16.33 -8.61 3.83
C LEU A 96 17.40 -7.61 4.25
N LEU A 97 17.23 -6.36 3.81
CA LEU A 97 18.10 -5.23 4.09
C LEU A 97 17.57 -4.46 5.31
N PRO A 98 18.23 -4.53 6.48
CA PRO A 98 17.72 -3.91 7.71
C PRO A 98 17.67 -2.38 7.60
N LEU A 99 16.59 -1.79 8.13
CA LEU A 99 16.42 -0.36 8.24
C LEU A 99 16.97 0.16 9.56
N ASN A 100 17.57 1.35 9.53
CA ASN A 100 17.99 2.09 10.72
C ASN A 100 17.19 3.41 10.83
N PRO A 101 15.94 3.37 11.33
CA PRO A 101 15.09 4.55 11.41
C PRO A 101 15.61 5.56 12.45
N VAL A 102 15.55 6.85 12.12
CA VAL A 102 15.98 7.94 13.03
C VAL A 102 15.16 8.02 14.32
N ASN A 103 13.95 7.44 14.32
CA ASN A 103 13.04 7.36 15.46
C ASN A 103 12.95 5.92 16.03
N ALA A 104 14.02 5.12 15.92
CA ALA A 104 14.07 3.74 16.41
C ALA A 104 13.51 3.56 17.83
N ALA A 105 13.76 4.52 18.73
CA ALA A 105 13.28 4.50 20.11
C ALA A 105 11.75 4.41 20.23
N GLN A 106 10.98 4.87 19.24
CA GLN A 106 9.51 4.79 19.25
C GLN A 106 8.98 3.38 18.97
N PHE A 107 9.84 2.47 18.48
CA PHE A 107 9.45 1.11 18.10
C PHE A 107 9.87 0.03 19.12
N GLY A 108 10.48 0.43 20.23
CA GLY A 108 10.98 -0.50 21.24
C GLY A 108 12.03 -1.44 20.65
N SER A 109 11.81 -2.75 20.73
CA SER A 109 12.68 -3.78 20.15
C SER A 109 12.32 -4.18 18.72
N ARG A 110 11.29 -3.57 18.12
CA ARG A 110 10.87 -3.92 16.75
C ARG A 110 11.89 -3.43 15.73
N GLN A 111 12.22 -4.29 14.79
CA GLN A 111 13.11 -3.98 13.68
C GLN A 111 12.37 -4.18 12.36
N PHE A 112 12.79 -3.46 11.33
CA PHE A 112 12.19 -3.50 10.01
C PHE A 112 13.26 -3.63 8.94
N ALA A 113 12.89 -4.17 7.78
CA ALA A 113 13.79 -4.36 6.65
C ALA A 113 13.06 -4.20 5.32
N LEU A 114 13.82 -3.93 4.27
CA LEU A 114 13.34 -3.90 2.88
C LEU A 114 13.78 -5.18 2.15
N PRO A 115 13.04 -5.62 1.13
CA PRO A 115 13.53 -6.61 0.21
C PRO A 115 14.78 -6.12 -0.55
N PRO A 116 15.63 -7.01 -1.08
CA PRO A 116 16.68 -6.61 -1.99
C PRO A 116 16.10 -6.05 -3.30
N SER A 117 16.89 -5.18 -3.96
CA SER A 117 16.57 -4.55 -5.26
C SER A 117 16.59 -5.53 -6.42
#